data_AF-A0ABD1V349-F1
#
_entry.id   AF-A0ABD1V349-F1
#
_cell.length_a   1.000
_cell.length_b   1.000
_cell.length_c   1.000
_cell.angle_alpha   90.00
_cell.angle_beta   90.00
_cell.angle_gamma   90.00
#
_symmetry.space_group_name_H-M   'P 1'
#
loop_
_entity.id
_entity.type
_entity.pdbx_description
1 polymer ?
#
loop_
_entity_poly.entity_id
_entity_poly.type
_entity_poly.pdbx_seq_one_letter_code
_entity_poly.pdbx_strand_id
1 'polypeptide(L)'
;MHDLIRDMALTITKHNPRYMVKLGLELTEIPKIQNWTEDLDKVSLMDNSIHDFSPDTSPKCPTLSSLVLSRNYLLKFIPECFFEQMCGLCVLNLSKTSIEQLPN
;
A
#
# COMPACT_ATOMS: atom_id res chain seq x y z
N MET A 1 22.80 7.25 -17.28
CA MET A 1 21.39 7.56 -17.65
C MET A 1 20.44 7.07 -16.54
N HIS A 2 20.68 7.47 -15.29
CA HIS A 2 19.89 7.05 -14.13
C HIS A 2 19.58 8.23 -13.19
N ASP A 3 20.49 9.20 -13.09
CA ASP A 3 20.35 10.30 -12.11
C ASP A 3 19.29 11.32 -12.51
N LEU A 4 19.19 11.69 -13.80
CA LEU A 4 18.16 12.63 -14.26
C LEU A 4 16.73 12.08 -14.12
N ILE A 5 16.53 10.78 -14.38
CA ILE A 5 15.22 10.13 -14.20
C ILE A 5 14.89 10.00 -12.70
N ARG A 6 15.90 9.69 -11.87
CA ARG A 6 15.76 9.63 -10.41
C ARG A 6 15.41 11.01 -9.84
N ASP A 7 16.11 12.05 -10.24
CA ASP A 7 15.87 13.41 -9.78
C ASP A 7 14.50 13.91 -10.24
N MET A 8 14.10 13.62 -11.48
CA MET A 8 12.77 13.96 -11.96
C MET A 8 11.67 13.19 -11.23
N ALA A 9 11.88 11.91 -10.94
CA ALA A 9 10.98 11.12 -10.10
C ALA A 9 10.90 11.68 -8.67
N LEU A 10 12.02 12.08 -8.08
CA LEU A 10 12.07 12.73 -6.77
C LEU A 10 11.34 14.08 -6.77
N THR A 11 11.53 14.92 -7.78
CA THR A 11 10.81 16.20 -7.92
C THR A 11 9.30 15.99 -8.05
N ILE A 12 8.86 15.02 -8.86
CA ILE A 12 7.43 14.69 -9.02
C ILE A 12 6.83 14.20 -7.68
N THR A 13 7.51 13.30 -6.98
CA THR A 13 7.05 12.78 -5.68
C THR A 13 7.06 13.83 -4.57
N LYS A 14 7.95 14.84 -4.63
CA LYS A 14 8.05 15.90 -3.62
C LYS A 14 6.88 16.89 -3.65
N HIS A 15 6.26 17.09 -4.80
CA HIS A 15 5.17 18.07 -4.96
C HIS A 15 3.77 17.45 -4.92
N ASN A 16 3.61 16.15 -5.20
CA ASN A 16 2.38 15.38 -5.03
C ASN A 16 2.71 13.88 -5.02
N PRO A 17 2.96 13.24 -3.86
CA PRO A 17 3.33 11.83 -3.82
C PRO A 17 2.09 10.98 -4.12
N ARG A 18 1.83 10.76 -5.42
CA ARG A 18 0.84 9.79 -5.91
C ARG A 18 1.26 8.34 -5.67
N TYR A 19 2.49 8.13 -5.19
CA TYR A 19 3.09 6.82 -5.01
C TYR A 19 3.64 6.69 -3.59
N MET A 20 3.24 5.63 -2.89
CA MET A 20 3.87 5.19 -1.65
C MET A 20 4.52 3.83 -1.87
N VAL A 21 5.85 3.79 -1.80
CA VAL A 21 6.64 2.57 -2.01
C VAL A 21 7.50 2.31 -0.79
N LYS A 22 7.21 1.22 -0.07
CA LYS A 22 7.94 0.76 1.13
C LYS A 22 8.29 -0.72 0.97
N LEU A 23 9.48 -0.99 0.46
CA LEU A 23 9.94 -2.33 0.05
C LEU A 23 11.03 -2.82 1.00
N GLY A 24 10.96 -4.05 1.48
CA GLY A 24 12.07 -4.66 2.21
C GLY A 24 12.43 -3.94 3.51
N LEU A 25 11.47 -3.22 4.13
CA LEU A 25 11.71 -2.42 5.33
C LEU A 25 11.38 -3.17 6.62
N GLU A 26 11.12 -4.48 6.52
CA GLU A 26 10.76 -5.36 7.64
C GLU A 26 9.53 -4.86 8.42
N LEU A 27 8.62 -4.15 7.76
CA LEU A 27 7.39 -3.65 8.40
C LEU A 27 6.54 -4.81 8.89
N THR A 28 6.11 -4.76 10.15
CA THR A 28 5.16 -5.73 10.74
C THR A 28 3.72 -5.23 10.73
N GLU A 29 3.56 -3.90 10.67
CA GLU A 29 2.29 -3.19 10.58
C GLU A 29 2.18 -2.42 9.25
N ILE A 30 0.94 -2.15 8.84
CA ILE A 30 0.69 -1.20 7.75
C ILE A 30 1.16 0.21 8.12
N PRO A 31 1.51 1.06 7.13
CA PRO A 31 1.84 2.46 7.38
C PRO A 31 0.72 3.17 8.16
N LYS A 32 1.11 4.02 9.11
CA LYS A 32 0.17 4.88 9.86
C LYS A 32 -0.72 5.67 8.92
N ILE A 33 -1.96 5.91 9.34
CA ILE A 33 -3.02 6.61 8.57
C ILE A 33 -2.55 7.93 7.94
N GLN A 34 -1.66 8.68 8.58
CA GLN A 34 -1.14 9.95 8.07
C GLN A 34 -0.29 9.80 6.79
N ASN A 35 0.20 8.60 6.48
CA ASN A 35 0.92 8.32 5.24
C ASN A 35 -0.01 8.03 4.06
N TRP A 36 -1.30 7.82 4.33
CA TRP A 36 -2.32 7.50 3.33
C TRP A 36 -3.04 8.78 2.93
N THR A 37 -2.56 9.45 1.88
CA THR A 37 -3.17 10.69 1.39
C THR A 37 -4.25 10.41 0.36
N GLU A 38 -5.19 11.35 0.19
CA GLU A 38 -6.31 11.22 -0.75
C GLU A 38 -5.85 11.14 -2.22
N ASP A 39 -4.65 11.66 -2.51
CA ASP A 39 -4.03 11.74 -3.84
C ASP A 39 -3.19 10.51 -4.23
N LEU A 40 -3.10 9.48 -3.37
CA LEU A 40 -2.35 8.27 -3.67
C LEU A 40 -3.00 7.48 -4.81
N ASP A 41 -2.26 7.25 -5.90
CA ASP A 41 -2.63 6.42 -7.04
C ASP A 41 -2.12 4.98 -6.89
N LYS A 42 -0.88 4.77 -6.45
CA LYS A 42 -0.33 3.42 -6.23
C LYS A 42 0.42 3.27 -4.92
N VAL A 43 0.18 2.14 -4.26
CA VAL A 43 0.84 1.76 -3.02
C VAL A 43 1.49 0.40 -3.18
N SER A 44 2.76 0.30 -2.82
CA SER A 44 3.49 -0.97 -2.77
C SER A 44 4.15 -1.13 -1.40
N LEU A 45 3.72 -2.16 -0.68
CA LEU A 45 4.26 -2.59 0.61
C LEU A 45 4.82 -4.02 0.52
N MET A 46 5.27 -4.42 -0.67
CA MET A 46 5.74 -5.78 -0.89
C MET A 46 7.06 -6.06 -0.18
N ASP A 47 7.31 -7.34 0.07
CA ASP A 47 8.56 -7.80 0.68
C ASP A 47 8.77 -7.26 2.10
N ASN A 48 7.70 -7.24 2.90
CA ASN A 48 7.75 -6.93 4.34
C ASN A 48 7.24 -8.14 5.14
N SER A 49 7.07 -7.96 6.45
CA SER A 49 6.56 -8.97 7.38
C SER A 49 5.18 -8.57 7.93
N ILE A 50 4.37 -7.85 7.12
CA ILE A 50 3.11 -7.28 7.57
C ILE A 50 2.15 -8.41 7.92
N HIS A 51 1.60 -8.36 9.13
CA HIS A 51 0.56 -9.25 9.60
C HIS A 51 -0.47 -8.53 10.47
N ASP A 52 -0.12 -7.36 11.01
CA ASP A 52 -1.01 -6.57 11.85
C ASP A 52 -1.69 -5.45 11.07
N PHE A 53 -3.02 -5.47 11.11
CA PHE A 53 -3.88 -4.38 10.68
C PHE A 53 -4.59 -3.85 11.91
N SER A 54 -4.31 -2.60 12.29
CA SER A 54 -5.08 -1.97 13.37
C SER A 54 -6.54 -1.83 12.90
N PRO A 55 -7.52 -2.28 13.70
CA PRO A 55 -8.94 -2.32 13.31
C PRO A 55 -9.52 -0.94 12.99
N ASP A 56 -8.89 0.13 13.48
CA ASP A 56 -9.28 1.53 13.21
C ASP A 56 -8.67 2.08 11.90
N THR A 57 -7.97 1.24 11.12
CA THR A 57 -7.28 1.71 9.91
C THR A 57 -8.16 1.60 8.68
N SER A 58 -8.93 2.66 8.43
CA SER A 58 -9.63 2.87 7.15
C SER A 58 -8.99 4.07 6.41
N PRO A 59 -7.94 3.84 5.60
CA PRO A 59 -7.26 4.91 4.87
C PRO A 59 -8.14 5.53 3.80
N LYS A 60 -8.33 6.85 3.89
CA LYS A 60 -9.07 7.62 2.89
C LYS A 60 -8.21 7.84 1.64
N CYS A 61 -8.29 6.93 0.69
CA CYS A 61 -7.54 6.96 -0.56
C CYS A 61 -8.46 6.69 -1.77
N PRO A 62 -9.41 7.59 -2.07
CA PRO A 62 -10.40 7.36 -3.12
C PRO A 62 -9.79 7.25 -4.52
N THR A 63 -8.59 7.80 -4.73
CA THR A 63 -7.88 7.77 -6.01
C THR A 63 -6.95 6.56 -6.19
N LEU A 64 -6.81 5.70 -5.18
CA LEU A 64 -5.89 4.58 -5.19
C LEU A 64 -6.35 3.53 -6.21
N SER A 65 -5.57 3.35 -7.27
CA SER A 65 -5.87 2.39 -8.34
C SER A 65 -5.15 1.06 -8.16
N SER A 66 -4.02 1.03 -7.45
CA SER A 66 -3.22 -0.19 -7.25
C SER A 66 -2.67 -0.32 -5.84
N LEU A 67 -2.89 -1.48 -5.23
CA LEU A 67 -2.31 -1.88 -3.95
C LEU A 67 -1.56 -3.21 -4.09
N VAL A 68 -0.29 -3.22 -3.70
CA VAL A 68 0.58 -4.40 -3.72
C VAL A 68 1.03 -4.75 -2.31
N LEU A 69 0.57 -5.91 -1.82
CA LEU A 69 0.93 -6.50 -0.52
C LEU A 69 1.71 -7.80 -0.67
N SER A 70 2.20 -8.10 -1.87
CA SER A 70 2.83 -9.39 -2.17
C SER A 70 4.05 -9.68 -1.28
N ARG A 71 4.33 -10.97 -1.02
CA ARG A 71 5.46 -11.42 -0.18
C ARG A 71 5.40 -10.98 1.29
N ASN A 72 4.21 -10.66 1.80
CA ASN A 72 3.95 -10.59 3.23
C ASN A 72 3.44 -11.96 3.71
N TYR A 73 4.35 -12.92 3.88
CA TYR A 73 4.00 -14.34 4.09
C TYR A 73 3.20 -14.58 5.38
N LEU A 74 3.31 -13.71 6.38
CA LEU A 74 2.58 -13.80 7.65
C LEU A 74 1.17 -13.19 7.59
N LEU A 75 0.83 -12.49 6.50
CA LEU A 75 -0.48 -11.86 6.33
C LEU A 75 -1.56 -12.92 6.08
N LYS A 76 -2.48 -13.07 7.03
CA LYS A 76 -3.58 -14.06 6.97
C LYS A 76 -4.96 -13.46 6.71
N PHE A 77 -5.16 -12.20 7.12
CA PHE A 77 -6.44 -11.52 7.05
C PHE A 77 -6.22 -10.02 6.84
N ILE A 78 -7.13 -9.39 6.12
CA ILE A 78 -7.20 -7.93 5.96
C ILE A 78 -8.62 -7.51 6.34
N PRO A 79 -8.81 -6.57 7.30
CA PRO A 79 -10.13 -6.06 7.64
C PRO A 79 -10.83 -5.46 6.41
N GLU A 80 -12.13 -5.76 6.23
CA GLU A 80 -12.92 -5.20 5.11
C GLU A 80 -12.94 -3.65 5.15
N CYS A 81 -12.99 -3.07 6.35
CA CYS A 81 -12.95 -1.62 6.57
C CYS A 81 -11.69 -0.94 6.00
N PHE A 82 -10.61 -1.69 5.75
CA PHE A 82 -9.40 -1.18 5.13
C PHE A 82 -9.64 -0.73 3.68
N PHE A 83 -10.59 -1.34 2.97
CA PHE A 83 -10.89 -1.05 1.57
C PHE A 83 -12.08 -0.10 1.38
N GLU A 84 -12.86 0.19 2.43
CA GLU A 84 -14.10 0.99 2.35
C GLU A 84 -13.94 2.33 1.64
N GLN A 85 -12.80 3.01 1.81
CA GLN A 85 -12.52 4.32 1.25
C GLN A 85 -11.55 4.28 0.05
N MET A 86 -11.34 3.09 -0.54
CA MET A 86 -10.49 2.84 -1.71
C MET A 86 -11.33 2.62 -2.98
N CYS A 87 -12.30 3.49 -3.26
CA CYS A 87 -13.29 3.30 -4.33
C CYS A 87 -12.68 3.15 -5.74
N GLY A 88 -11.45 3.62 -5.97
CA GLY A 88 -10.75 3.51 -7.24
C GLY A 88 -9.93 2.22 -7.44
N LEU A 89 -9.89 1.32 -6.45
CA LEU A 89 -8.96 0.20 -6.44
C LEU A 89 -9.28 -0.79 -7.57
N CYS A 90 -8.38 -0.90 -8.53
CA CYS A 90 -8.51 -1.77 -9.70
C CYS A 90 -7.56 -2.98 -9.64
N VAL A 91 -6.41 -2.83 -8.98
CA VAL A 91 -5.38 -3.86 -8.88
C VAL A 91 -5.06 -4.13 -7.42
N LEU A 92 -5.33 -5.35 -6.97
CA LEU A 92 -4.94 -5.85 -5.66
C LEU A 92 -4.02 -7.06 -5.84
N ASN A 93 -2.75 -6.93 -5.43
CA ASN A 93 -1.79 -8.03 -5.51
C ASN A 93 -1.48 -8.57 -4.10
N LEU A 94 -2.04 -9.75 -3.83
CA LEU A 94 -1.86 -10.52 -2.59
C LEU A 94 -0.96 -11.75 -2.80
N SER A 95 -0.20 -11.83 -3.90
CA SER A 95 0.61 -13.02 -4.18
C SER A 95 1.62 -13.28 -3.06
N LYS A 96 1.82 -14.56 -2.71
CA LYS A 96 2.77 -14.96 -1.66
C LYS A 96 2.45 -14.35 -0.28
N THR A 97 1.16 -14.30 0.07
CA THR A 97 0.66 -14.12 1.44
C THR A 97 0.06 -15.44 1.94
N SER A 98 -0.33 -15.50 3.21
CA SER A 98 -1.07 -16.64 3.80
C SER A 98 -2.57 -16.33 3.95
N ILE A 99 -3.12 -15.47 3.09
CA ILE A 99 -4.53 -15.07 3.16
C ILE A 99 -5.42 -16.27 2.87
N GLU A 100 -6.29 -16.60 3.83
CA GLU A 100 -7.19 -17.75 3.73
C GLU A 100 -8.55 -17.37 3.13
N GLN A 101 -8.96 -16.11 3.27
CA GLN A 101 -10.21 -15.57 2.77
C GLN A 101 -9.97 -14.21 2.12
N LEU A 102 -10.50 -14.03 0.92
CA LEU A 102 -10.44 -12.73 0.26
C LEU A 102 -11.35 -11.73 0.99
N PRO A 103 -10.97 -10.44 1.08
CA PRO A 103 -11.87 -9.38 1.52
C PRO A 103 -13.08 -9.32 0.60
N ASN A 104 -14.27 -9.11 1.17
CA ASN A 104 -15.53 -9.01 0.44
C ASN A 104 -15.73 -7.62 -0.18
#